data_AF-A0A1A8X6H2-F1
#
_entry.id   AF-A0A1A8X6H2-F1
#
_cell.length_a   1.000
_cell.length_b   1.000
_cell.length_c   1.000
_cell.angle_alpha   90.00
_cell.angle_beta   90.00
_cell.angle_gamma   90.00
#
_symmetry.space_group_name_H-M   'P 1'
#
loop_
_entity.id
_entity.type
_entity.pdbx_description
1 polymer ?
#
loop_
_entity_poly.entity_id
_entity_poly.type
_entity_poly.pdbx_seq_one_letter_code
_entity_poly.pdbx_strand_id
1 'polypeptide(L)'
;MLTEKVRQRVSIEMPSYPQLRIDNMTKRLKQQVEEVFLNKPLNQDKILKVYEGLRLEFDTTMQVLDCILRESHEDIRNHMLNNLPVIRLLHNSKLTDSNILISDDALSLIALRIRARILDLLQWHFERYSLANNS
;
A
#
# COMPACT_ATOMS: atom_id res chain seq x y z
N MET A 1 -20.54 -4.20 5.63
CA MET A 1 -19.80 -2.98 5.21
C MET A 1 -18.33 -3.30 5.01
N LEU A 2 -17.56 -2.49 4.26
CA LEU A 2 -16.13 -2.76 3.97
C LEU A 2 -15.28 -2.96 5.23
N THR A 3 -15.48 -2.12 6.25
CA THR A 3 -14.81 -2.22 7.55
C THR A 3 -14.97 -3.59 8.19
N GLU A 4 -16.17 -4.17 8.12
CA GLU A 4 -16.48 -5.47 8.70
C GLU A 4 -15.74 -6.60 7.98
N LYS A 5 -15.66 -6.52 6.63
CA LYS A 5 -14.88 -7.48 5.84
C LYS A 5 -13.39 -7.43 6.16
N VAL A 6 -12.83 -6.22 6.35
CA VAL A 6 -11.43 -6.06 6.75
C VAL A 6 -11.19 -6.66 8.14
N ARG A 7 -12.05 -6.34 9.12
CA ARG A 7 -11.94 -6.88 10.48
C ARG A 7 -12.01 -8.41 10.50
N GLN A 8 -12.98 -9.00 9.82
CA GLN A 8 -13.12 -10.46 9.72
C GLN A 8 -11.89 -11.11 9.09
N ARG A 9 -11.32 -10.51 8.05
CA ARG A 9 -10.11 -11.06 7.43
C ARG A 9 -8.91 -10.97 8.37
N VAL A 10 -8.73 -9.82 9.02
CA VAL A 10 -7.63 -9.62 9.96
C VAL A 10 -7.76 -10.54 11.17
N SER A 11 -8.96 -10.78 11.70
CA SER A 11 -9.14 -11.68 12.85
C SER A 11 -8.77 -13.13 12.55
N ILE A 12 -8.84 -13.54 11.28
CA ILE A 12 -8.43 -14.88 10.81
C ILE A 12 -6.90 -14.93 10.64
N GLU A 13 -6.32 -13.93 9.98
CA GLU A 13 -4.90 -13.95 9.57
C GLU A 13 -3.95 -13.47 10.69
N MET A 14 -4.38 -12.48 11.47
CA MET A 14 -3.60 -11.81 12.50
C MET A 14 -4.50 -11.40 13.68
N PRO A 15 -4.91 -12.35 14.56
CA PRO A 15 -5.89 -12.11 15.63
C PRO A 15 -5.52 -10.99 16.61
N SER A 16 -4.22 -10.69 16.76
CA SER A 16 -3.70 -9.66 17.67
C SER A 16 -3.22 -8.40 16.94
N TYR A 17 -3.68 -8.15 15.70
CA TYR A 17 -3.26 -6.98 14.94
C TYR A 17 -3.87 -5.68 15.54
N PRO A 18 -3.08 -4.61 15.73
CA PRO A 18 -3.55 -3.38 16.36
C PRO A 18 -4.72 -2.71 15.64
N GLN A 19 -5.73 -2.25 16.38
CA GLN A 19 -6.94 -1.62 15.83
C GLN A 19 -6.61 -0.42 14.93
N LEU A 20 -5.66 0.43 15.33
CA LEU A 20 -5.21 1.57 14.51
C LEU A 20 -4.73 1.14 13.11
N ARG A 21 -4.05 0.00 13.01
CA ARG A 21 -3.55 -0.52 11.73
C ARG A 21 -4.69 -1.08 10.87
N ILE A 22 -5.68 -1.72 11.51
CA ILE A 22 -6.92 -2.16 10.85
C ILE A 22 -7.67 -0.95 10.28
N ASP A 23 -7.72 0.15 11.03
CA ASP A 23 -8.38 1.39 10.60
C ASP A 23 -7.62 2.03 9.42
N ASN A 24 -6.28 2.06 9.46
CA ASN A 24 -5.44 2.52 8.35
C ASN A 24 -5.64 1.66 7.09
N MET A 25 -5.69 0.33 7.23
CA MET A 25 -6.00 -0.58 6.12
C MET A 25 -7.37 -0.30 5.52
N THR A 26 -8.39 -0.15 6.39
CA THR A 26 -9.75 0.16 5.97
C THR A 26 -9.83 1.49 5.25
N LYS A 27 -9.14 2.52 5.74
CA LYS A 27 -9.08 3.85 5.11
C LYS A 27 -8.48 3.79 3.71
N ARG A 28 -7.35 3.11 3.54
CA ARG A 28 -6.72 2.93 2.21
C ARG A 28 -7.65 2.18 1.26
N LEU A 29 -8.28 1.10 1.72
CA LEU A 29 -9.19 0.32 0.88
C LEU A 29 -10.43 1.12 0.47
N LYS A 30 -10.96 1.99 1.35
CA LYS A 30 -12.04 2.93 1.00
C LYS A 30 -11.60 3.89 -0.12
N GLN A 31 -10.43 4.52 0.02
CA GLN A 31 -9.90 5.43 -0.98
C GLN A 31 -9.74 4.74 -2.34
N GLN A 32 -9.16 3.53 -2.35
CA GLN A 32 -9.01 2.73 -3.56
C GLN A 32 -10.38 2.39 -4.20
N VAL A 33 -11.37 2.02 -3.39
CA VAL A 33 -12.72 1.70 -3.88
C VAL A 33 -13.44 2.94 -4.41
N GLU A 34 -13.29 4.10 -3.76
CA GLU A 34 -13.85 5.37 -4.21
C GLU A 34 -13.26 5.78 -5.57
N GLU A 35 -11.94 5.66 -5.75
CA GLU A 35 -11.25 5.91 -7.04
C GLU A 35 -11.80 5.01 -8.16
N VAL A 36 -12.19 3.77 -7.85
CA VAL A 36 -12.80 2.84 -8.79
C VAL A 36 -14.22 3.25 -9.17
N PHE A 37 -15.03 3.66 -8.18
CA PHE A 37 -16.43 4.02 -8.40
C PHE A 37 -16.63 5.35 -9.13
N LEU A 38 -15.61 6.21 -9.18
CA LEU A 38 -15.60 7.41 -10.01
C LEU A 38 -15.61 7.08 -11.53
N ASN A 39 -15.23 5.86 -11.94
CA ASN A 39 -15.06 5.47 -13.35
C ASN A 39 -16.28 4.78 -14.01
N LYS A 40 -17.51 5.16 -13.61
CA LYS A 40 -18.74 4.57 -14.16
C LYS A 40 -18.94 4.88 -15.66
N PRO A 41 -19.58 3.97 -16.43
CA PRO A 41 -20.12 2.67 -16.02
C PRO A 41 -19.01 1.62 -15.84
N LEU A 42 -19.15 0.77 -14.81
CA LEU A 42 -18.26 -0.38 -14.59
C LEU A 42 -18.65 -1.50 -15.56
N ASN A 43 -17.67 -2.05 -16.27
CA ASN A 43 -17.81 -3.27 -17.06
C ASN A 43 -16.67 -4.24 -16.68
N GLN A 44 -16.72 -5.47 -17.17
CA GLN A 44 -15.74 -6.51 -16.83
C GLN A 44 -14.29 -6.04 -17.08
N ASP A 45 -14.01 -5.44 -18.24
CA ASP A 45 -12.66 -4.96 -18.58
C ASP A 45 -12.17 -3.88 -17.62
N LYS A 46 -13.02 -2.92 -17.25
CA LYS A 46 -12.68 -1.89 -16.27
C LYS A 46 -12.42 -2.48 -14.90
N ILE A 47 -13.20 -3.48 -14.48
CA ILE A 47 -12.99 -4.18 -13.20
C ILE A 47 -11.65 -4.92 -13.22
N LEU A 48 -11.29 -5.57 -14.32
CA LEU A 48 -10.00 -6.26 -14.46
C LEU A 48 -8.83 -5.27 -14.45
N LYS A 49 -8.94 -4.12 -15.14
CA LYS A 49 -7.91 -3.07 -15.10
C LYS A 49 -7.73 -2.47 -13.71
N VAL A 50 -8.83 -2.27 -13.00
CA VAL A 50 -8.81 -1.82 -11.60
C VAL A 50 -8.11 -2.85 -10.71
N TYR A 51 -8.49 -4.11 -10.84
CA TYR A 51 -7.87 -5.19 -10.07
C TYR A 51 -6.35 -5.23 -10.33
N GLU A 52 -5.95 -5.14 -11.59
CA GLU A 52 -4.54 -5.10 -11.98
C GLU A 52 -3.83 -3.87 -11.39
N GLY A 53 -4.42 -2.67 -11.46
CA GLY A 53 -3.86 -1.47 -10.84
C GLY A 53 -3.66 -1.61 -9.32
N LEU A 54 -4.63 -2.22 -8.62
CA LEU A 54 -4.52 -2.50 -7.19
C LEU A 54 -3.43 -3.53 -6.87
N ARG A 55 -3.29 -4.57 -7.71
CA ARG A 55 -2.22 -5.56 -7.62
C ARG A 55 -0.86 -4.90 -7.79
N LEU A 56 -0.70 -4.05 -8.81
CA LEU A 56 0.53 -3.32 -9.07
C LEU A 56 0.90 -2.35 -7.94
N GLU A 57 -0.08 -1.68 -7.31
CA GLU A 57 0.18 -0.84 -6.13
C GLU A 57 0.79 -1.68 -5.00
N PHE A 58 0.27 -2.90 -4.78
CA PHE A 58 0.82 -3.82 -3.79
C PHE A 58 2.21 -4.33 -4.17
N ASP A 59 2.42 -4.73 -5.43
CA ASP A 59 3.73 -5.19 -5.92
C ASP A 59 4.80 -4.10 -5.79
N THR A 60 4.46 -2.84 -6.12
CA THR A 60 5.36 -1.71 -5.88
C THR A 60 5.63 -1.52 -4.39
N THR A 61 4.63 -1.68 -3.52
CA THR A 61 4.84 -1.61 -2.06
C THR A 61 5.90 -2.61 -1.62
N MET A 62 5.75 -3.88 -2.04
CA MET A 62 6.67 -4.94 -1.64
C MET A 62 8.08 -4.73 -2.18
N GLN A 63 8.20 -4.25 -3.41
CA GLN A 63 9.50 -3.94 -4.01
C GLN A 63 10.22 -2.81 -3.26
N VAL A 64 9.53 -1.71 -2.95
CA VAL A 64 10.14 -0.59 -2.21
C VAL A 64 10.48 -1.02 -0.78
N LEU A 65 9.63 -1.81 -0.13
CA LEU A 65 9.91 -2.37 1.20
C LEU A 65 11.16 -3.25 1.20
N ASP A 66 11.30 -4.17 0.23
CA ASP A 66 12.48 -5.04 0.12
C ASP A 66 13.77 -4.22 -0.04
N CYS A 67 13.75 -3.18 -0.88
CA CYS A 67 14.89 -2.26 -1.01
C CYS A 67 15.23 -1.57 0.32
N ILE A 68 14.23 -1.08 1.07
CA ILE A 68 14.44 -0.43 2.37
C ILE A 68 14.99 -1.42 3.41
N LEU A 69 14.50 -2.65 3.44
CA LEU A 69 14.94 -3.66 4.41
C LEU A 69 16.38 -4.14 4.17
N ARG A 70 16.89 -4.02 2.93
CA ARG A 70 18.29 -4.36 2.58
C ARG A 70 19.28 -3.25 2.92
N GLU A 71 18.81 -2.04 3.18
CA GLU A 71 19.68 -0.90 3.48
C GLU A 71 20.02 -0.84 4.97
N SER A 72 21.32 -0.90 5.28
CA SER A 72 21.86 -0.87 6.64
C SER A 72 21.74 0.49 7.33
N HIS A 73 21.81 1.59 6.59
CA HIS A 73 21.83 2.94 7.14
C HIS A 73 20.43 3.53 7.27
N GLU A 74 20.07 3.95 8.48
CA GLU A 74 18.74 4.50 8.78
C GLU A 74 18.43 5.77 7.98
N ASP A 75 19.40 6.68 7.84
CA ASP A 75 19.22 7.90 7.06
C ASP A 75 18.91 7.60 5.59
N ILE A 76 19.55 6.57 5.03
CA ILE A 76 19.32 6.14 3.65
C ILE A 76 17.94 5.47 3.54
N ARG A 77 17.57 4.60 4.48
CA ARG A 77 16.20 4.03 4.54
C ARG A 77 15.14 5.13 4.58
N ASN A 78 15.33 6.14 5.43
CA ASN A 78 14.44 7.27 5.56
C ASN A 78 14.40 8.10 4.27
N HIS A 79 15.54 8.33 3.61
CA HIS A 79 15.58 9.00 2.32
C HIS A 79 14.80 8.22 1.25
N MET A 80 15.02 6.90 1.15
CA MET A 80 14.32 6.02 0.21
C MET A 80 12.80 6.03 0.42
N LEU A 81 12.35 5.91 1.68
CA LEU A 81 10.93 5.93 2.03
C LEU A 81 10.25 7.27 1.68
N ASN A 82 10.99 8.38 1.78
CA ASN A 82 10.47 9.72 1.51
C ASN A 82 10.70 10.19 0.06
N ASN A 83 11.38 9.41 -0.78
CA ASN A 83 11.61 9.73 -2.19
C ASN A 83 10.37 9.40 -3.04
N LEU A 84 9.32 10.21 -2.88
CA LEU A 84 8.07 10.07 -3.64
C LEU A 84 8.26 10.10 -5.16
N PRO A 85 9.14 10.94 -5.74
CA PRO A 85 9.41 10.91 -7.18
C PRO A 85 9.87 9.53 -7.69
N VAL A 86 10.76 8.85 -6.96
CA VAL A 86 11.23 7.50 -7.33
C VAL A 86 10.12 6.48 -7.20
N ILE A 87 9.31 6.53 -6.13
CA ILE A 87 8.17 5.63 -5.96
C ILE A 87 7.16 5.80 -7.10
N ARG A 88 6.89 7.05 -7.50
CA ARG A 88 6.01 7.38 -8.64
C ARG A 88 6.56 6.81 -9.94
N LEU A 89 7.84 7.04 -10.22
CA LEU A 89 8.49 6.55 -11.44
C LEU A 89 8.39 5.03 -11.53
N LEU A 90 8.73 4.33 -10.44
CA LEU A 90 8.67 2.87 -10.37
C LEU A 90 7.24 2.34 -10.60
N HIS A 91 6.24 2.97 -9.96
CA HIS A 91 4.86 2.55 -10.13
C HIS A 91 4.33 2.85 -11.54
N ASN A 92 4.65 4.02 -12.09
CA ASN A 92 4.22 4.43 -13.42
C ASN A 92 4.78 3.52 -14.52
N SER A 93 6.03 3.04 -14.36
CA SER A 93 6.61 2.04 -15.26
C SER A 93 5.74 0.78 -15.32
N LYS A 94 5.37 0.23 -14.16
CA LYS A 94 4.52 -0.97 -14.08
C LYS A 94 3.12 -0.75 -14.67
N LEU A 95 2.53 0.41 -14.43
CA LEU A 95 1.23 0.77 -15.02
C LEU A 95 1.32 0.84 -16.55
N THR A 96 2.39 1.43 -17.08
CA THR A 96 2.66 1.53 -18.51
C THR A 96 2.82 0.15 -19.13
N ASP A 97 3.60 -0.73 -18.50
CA ASP A 97 3.81 -2.11 -18.94
C ASP A 97 2.50 -2.92 -18.97
N SER A 98 1.56 -2.62 -18.06
CA SER A 98 0.23 -3.24 -18.01
C SER A 98 -0.85 -2.49 -18.80
N ASN A 99 -0.51 -1.49 -19.62
CA ASN A 99 -1.45 -0.65 -20.40
C ASN A 99 -2.54 0.03 -19.54
N ILE A 100 -2.18 0.49 -18.35
CA ILE A 100 -3.06 1.22 -17.44
C ILE A 100 -2.66 2.69 -17.44
N LEU A 101 -3.59 3.57 -17.79
CA LEU A 101 -3.42 5.02 -17.75
C LEU A 101 -4.16 5.59 -16.55
N ILE A 102 -3.48 6.42 -15.77
CA ILE A 102 -4.06 7.15 -14.63
C ILE A 102 -3.65 8.62 -14.70
N SER A 103 -4.37 9.50 -14.01
CA SER A 103 -3.97 10.91 -13.88
C SER A 103 -2.72 11.05 -13.00
N ASP A 104 -2.01 12.16 -13.19
CA ASP A 104 -0.84 12.50 -12.36
C ASP A 104 -1.20 12.65 -10.87
N ASP A 105 -2.39 13.19 -10.59
CA ASP A 105 -2.95 13.27 -9.23
C ASP A 105 -3.16 11.87 -8.63
N ALA A 106 -3.74 10.93 -9.39
CA ALA A 106 -3.92 9.55 -8.93
C ALA A 106 -2.57 8.88 -8.67
N LEU A 107 -1.57 9.10 -9.54
CA LEU A 107 -0.22 8.58 -9.34
C LEU A 107 0.43 9.14 -8.06
N SER A 108 0.20 10.42 -7.77
CA SER A 108 0.65 11.07 -6.53
C SER A 108 0.03 10.43 -5.30
N LEU A 109 -1.29 10.19 -5.33
CA LEU A 109 -2.02 9.55 -4.23
C LEU A 109 -1.56 8.10 -3.99
N ILE A 110 -1.31 7.36 -5.08
CA ILE A 110 -0.77 6.00 -4.99
C ILE A 110 0.61 5.99 -4.33
N ALA A 111 1.52 6.89 -4.72
CA ALA A 111 2.84 6.97 -4.11
C ALA A 111 2.78 7.26 -2.60
N LEU A 112 1.86 8.15 -2.18
CA LEU A 112 1.61 8.43 -0.77
C LEU A 112 1.05 7.20 -0.02
N ARG A 113 0.13 6.45 -0.64
CA ARG A 113 -0.40 5.20 -0.06
C ARG A 113 0.67 4.12 0.09
N ILE A 114 1.54 3.96 -0.91
CA ILE A 114 2.68 3.04 -0.86
C ILE A 114 3.58 3.39 0.33
N ARG A 115 4.02 4.65 0.44
CA ARG A 115 4.82 5.14 1.57
C ARG A 115 4.14 4.87 2.91
N ALA A 116 2.85 5.22 3.03
CA ALA A 116 2.10 5.03 4.27
C ALA A 116 1.96 3.54 4.66
N ARG A 117 1.76 2.65 3.68
CA ARG A 117 1.68 1.21 3.90
C ARG A 117 3.02 0.65 4.38
N ILE A 118 4.13 1.08 3.78
CA ILE A 118 5.48 0.66 4.20
C ILE A 118 5.77 1.13 5.63
N LEU A 119 5.45 2.39 5.95
CA LEU A 119 5.63 2.92 7.30
C LEU A 119 4.83 2.13 8.34
N ASP A 120 3.56 1.82 8.04
CA ASP A 120 2.74 0.94 8.89
C ASP A 120 3.42 -0.43 9.09
N LEU A 121 3.93 -1.05 8.03
CA LEU A 121 4.58 -2.37 8.14
C LEU A 121 5.86 -2.31 8.97
N LEU A 122 6.74 -1.34 8.72
CA LEU A 122 7.98 -1.17 9.47
C LEU A 122 7.71 -0.92 10.95
N GLN A 123 6.79 0.00 11.26
CA GLN A 123 6.46 0.33 12.64
C GLN A 123 5.89 -0.90 13.39
N TRP A 124 5.05 -1.71 12.74
CA TRP A 124 4.52 -2.93 13.33
C TRP A 124 5.63 -3.92 13.69
N HIS A 125 6.58 -4.12 12.77
CA HIS A 125 7.70 -5.01 13.03
C HIS A 125 8.62 -4.48 14.12
N PHE A 126 8.96 -3.19 14.12
CA PHE A 126 9.79 -2.59 15.18
C PHE A 126 9.15 -2.70 16.57
N GLU A 127 7.85 -2.39 16.70
CA GLU A 127 7.11 -2.54 17.97
C GLU A 127 7.05 -4.00 18.44
N ARG A 128 6.92 -4.95 17.52
CA ARG A 128 6.86 -6.37 17.87
C ARG A 128 8.21 -6.92 18.32
N TYR A 129 9.31 -6.52 17.67
CA TYR A 129 10.66 -6.93 18.08
C TYR A 129 11.09 -6.27 19.39
N SER A 130 10.70 -5.02 19.65
CA SER A 130 11.02 -4.34 20.91
C SER A 130 10.30 -4.98 22.10
N LEU A 131 9.05 -5.40 21.94
CA LEU A 131 8.31 -6.14 22.99
C LEU A 131 8.94 -7.51 23.28
N ALA A 132 9.41 -8.23 22.25
CA ALA A 132 10.08 -9.53 22.43
C ALA A 132 11.44 -9.43 23.15
N ASN A 133 12.18 -8.34 22.95
CA ASN A 133 13.50 -8.13 23.56
C ASN A 133 13.44 -7.53 24.98
N ASN A 134 12.25 -7.10 25.43
CA ASN A 134 12.01 -6.57 26.77
C ASN A 134 11.29 -7.58 27.69
N SER A 135 11.22 -8.87 27.27
CA SER A 135 10.57 -9.97 27.98
C SER A 135 11.58 -10.92 28.61
#